data_AF-A0A4V2LRL3-F1
#
_entry.id   AF-A0A4V2LRL3-F1
#
_cell.length_a   1.000
_cell.length_b   1.000
_cell.length_c   1.000
_cell.angle_alpha   90.00
_cell.angle_beta   90.00
_cell.angle_gamma   90.00
#
_symmetry.space_group_name_H-M   'P 1'
#
loop_
_entity.id
_entity.type
_entity.pdbx_description
1 polymer ?
#
loop_
_entity_poly.entity_id
_entity_poly.type
_entity_poly.pdbx_seq_one_letter_code
_entity_poly.pdbx_strand_id
1 'polypeptide(L)'
;MNALEKALLVKELHHLLNDLEHGSLSFFEIAKSKSRLIEIFRLCDEPIFKKQLLKFKSQTQPEQAATDFANQTLFKLSYRGFFQQDHDLQQALYQNAESGWAILYRPAQGWQMWLIPASNRSALTSAWGNLDDIYRWMLEQQQRYSCLKTDDKLKQKLGMLEQPITLASAKPETNLSPDTPAIQQQNQVYNSSLLEPKVDIIPASDHVNRIASEVQQTNTQGINELPPISEDNPQAIPAITNQKSISKDFPQTVELASYIARLQPLHEKIAAEAVYGLEVPSLPEISQYVDLLIHASDLENWQERPIYLAEQIDSQNCFRKYLVLFGVENQIQTVHVMHRFTEPYQHRIAAIKEISWEDLAETFTGFEALFYSYTQKAALIWKNENYLPFIPAQLFQTQKFIQFEESPADFKTPLLLLKERQKIRVIHGQNRLNLSRTESAYPYFLLERHHGVSWQLIQNIINQMKSPIDCYQLYEAIQKHISD
;
A
#
# COMPACT_ATOMS: atom_id res chain seq x y z
N MET A 1 36.63 15.23 -15.84
CA MET A 1 37.99 15.78 -15.59
C MET A 1 39.01 15.45 -16.68
N ASN A 2 39.75 16.44 -17.21
CA ASN A 2 40.76 16.33 -18.27
C ASN A 2 42.18 15.99 -17.74
N ALA A 3 43.17 15.82 -18.62
CA ALA A 3 44.53 15.39 -18.25
C ALA A 3 45.35 16.46 -17.49
N LEU A 4 45.15 17.75 -17.81
CA LEU A 4 45.82 18.87 -17.14
C LEU A 4 45.23 19.09 -15.74
N GLU A 5 43.90 19.04 -15.61
CA GLU A 5 43.19 19.07 -14.33
C GLU A 5 43.68 17.95 -13.39
N LYS A 6 43.84 16.73 -13.91
CA LYS A 6 44.41 15.59 -13.16
C LYS A 6 45.83 15.87 -12.67
N ALA A 7 46.72 16.39 -13.52
CA ALA A 7 48.09 16.71 -13.11
C ALA A 7 48.15 17.80 -12.03
N LEU A 8 47.27 18.81 -12.12
CA LEU A 8 47.16 19.87 -11.13
C LEU A 8 46.62 19.35 -9.78
N LEU A 9 45.56 18.55 -9.78
CA LEU A 9 44.99 17.96 -8.56
C LEU A 9 45.92 16.95 -7.88
N VAL A 10 46.70 16.18 -8.65
CA VAL A 10 47.75 15.32 -8.07
C VAL A 10 48.84 16.17 -7.40
N LYS A 11 49.23 17.32 -7.97
CA LYS A 11 50.17 18.24 -7.33
C LYS A 11 49.59 18.90 -6.08
N GLU A 12 48.31 19.28 -6.10
CA GLU A 12 47.57 19.82 -4.95
C GLU A 12 47.49 18.80 -3.80
N LEU A 13 47.18 17.53 -4.10
CA LEU A 13 47.16 16.43 -3.14
C LEU A 13 48.48 16.24 -2.39
N HIS A 14 49.62 16.21 -3.10
CA HIS A 14 50.93 16.06 -2.47
C HIS A 14 51.28 17.24 -1.56
N HIS A 15 50.89 18.47 -1.93
CA HIS A 15 51.08 19.65 -1.09
C HIS A 15 50.24 19.56 0.20
N LEU A 16 48.93 19.27 0.06
CA LEU A 16 48.00 19.14 1.19
C LEU A 16 48.39 18.01 2.16
N LEU A 17 48.97 16.91 1.65
CA LEU A 17 49.51 15.83 2.48
C LEU A 17 50.76 16.27 3.24
N ASN A 18 51.77 16.81 2.55
CA ASN A 18 53.01 17.29 3.20
C ASN A 18 52.73 18.33 4.29
N ASP A 19 51.83 19.30 4.02
CA ASP A 19 51.49 20.37 4.97
C ASP A 19 50.79 19.83 6.22
N LEU A 20 49.99 18.76 6.08
CA LEU A 20 49.33 18.08 7.21
C LEU A 20 50.26 17.12 7.96
N GLU A 21 51.23 16.51 7.28
CA GLU A 21 52.20 15.56 7.86
C GLU A 21 53.35 16.25 8.61
N HIS A 22 53.76 17.45 8.16
CA HIS A 22 54.84 18.22 8.80
C HIS A 22 54.38 19.18 9.91
N GLY A 23 53.07 19.22 10.24
CA GLY A 23 52.56 19.72 11.52
C GLY A 23 52.70 21.21 11.81
N SER A 24 53.09 22.03 10.83
CA SER A 24 53.33 23.48 10.98
C SER A 24 52.09 24.37 10.81
N LEU A 25 50.92 23.79 10.54
CA LEU A 25 49.66 24.48 10.29
C LEU A 25 48.88 24.80 11.57
N SER A 26 48.14 25.91 11.57
CA SER A 26 47.15 26.20 12.64
C SER A 26 45.95 25.25 12.57
N PHE A 27 45.19 25.11 13.66
CA PHE A 27 43.97 24.28 13.69
C PHE A 27 42.95 24.65 12.60
N PHE A 28 42.86 25.94 12.24
CA PHE A 28 41.98 26.40 11.15
C PHE A 28 42.48 25.93 9.77
N GLU A 29 43.79 26.00 9.52
CA GLU A 29 44.39 25.52 8.28
C GLU A 29 44.35 24.00 8.18
N ILE A 30 44.56 23.28 9.28
CA ILE A 30 44.36 21.82 9.36
C ILE A 30 42.92 21.45 8.99
N ALA A 31 41.92 22.17 9.53
CA ALA A 31 40.51 21.94 9.20
C ALA A 31 40.21 22.26 7.72
N LYS A 32 40.77 23.36 7.19
CA LYS A 32 40.63 23.77 5.79
C LYS A 32 41.26 22.74 4.83
N SER A 33 42.48 22.29 5.10
CA SER A 33 43.19 21.29 4.27
C SER A 33 42.51 19.92 4.32
N LYS A 34 41.99 19.50 5.47
CA LYS A 34 41.16 18.28 5.59
C LYS A 34 39.84 18.40 4.82
N SER A 35 39.16 19.53 4.92
CA SER A 35 37.94 19.81 4.14
C SER A 35 38.21 19.78 2.62
N ARG A 36 39.33 20.39 2.18
CA ARG A 36 39.76 20.39 0.78
C ARG A 36 40.16 19.00 0.28
N LEU A 37 40.81 18.18 1.11
CA LEU A 37 41.07 16.77 0.78
C LEU A 37 39.76 16.00 0.57
N ILE A 38 38.77 16.15 1.45
CA ILE A 38 37.44 15.53 1.30
C ILE A 38 36.76 15.99 0.00
N GLU A 39 36.88 17.26 -0.37
CA GLU A 39 36.38 17.77 -1.64
C GLU A 39 37.11 17.18 -2.86
N ILE A 40 38.45 17.08 -2.82
CA ILE A 40 39.23 16.47 -3.92
C ILE A 40 38.90 14.98 -4.05
N PHE A 41 38.75 14.25 -2.94
CA PHE A 41 38.27 12.87 -2.97
C PHE A 41 36.87 12.78 -3.59
N ARG A 42 35.93 13.68 -3.22
CA ARG A 42 34.59 13.76 -3.83
C ARG A 42 34.62 14.05 -5.34
N LEU A 43 35.59 14.83 -5.82
CA LEU A 43 35.80 15.10 -7.25
C LEU A 43 36.39 13.88 -7.99
N CYS A 44 37.29 13.13 -7.34
CA CYS A 44 37.79 11.85 -7.86
C CYS A 44 36.74 10.73 -7.82
N ASP A 45 35.74 10.85 -6.93
CA ASP A 45 34.61 9.94 -6.77
C ASP A 45 33.52 10.08 -7.86
N GLU A 46 33.78 10.83 -8.94
CA GLU A 46 32.96 10.87 -10.16
C GLU A 46 32.50 9.44 -10.53
N PRO A 47 31.17 9.16 -10.61
CA PRO A 47 30.66 7.79 -10.77
C PRO A 47 31.11 7.12 -12.09
N ILE A 48 31.56 7.92 -13.06
CA ILE A 48 32.19 7.50 -14.31
C ILE A 48 33.46 6.68 -14.04
N PHE A 49 34.35 7.12 -13.13
CA PHE A 49 35.59 6.40 -12.83
C PHE A 49 35.34 5.11 -12.06
N LYS A 50 34.42 5.11 -11.08
CA LYS A 50 33.99 3.87 -10.39
C LYS A 50 33.43 2.84 -11.38
N LYS A 51 32.56 3.28 -12.30
CA LYS A 51 31.97 2.40 -13.33
C LYS A 51 33.00 1.85 -14.32
N GLN A 52 33.98 2.65 -14.73
CA GLN A 52 35.09 2.19 -15.59
C GLN A 52 36.01 1.20 -14.87
N LEU A 53 36.38 1.47 -13.61
CA LEU A 53 37.24 0.59 -12.80
C LEU A 53 36.55 -0.75 -12.48
N LEU A 54 35.27 -0.74 -12.13
CA LEU A 54 34.49 -1.95 -11.89
C LEU A 54 34.39 -2.80 -13.17
N LYS A 55 34.19 -2.18 -14.34
CA LYS A 55 34.17 -2.87 -15.64
C LYS A 55 35.51 -3.50 -16.02
N PHE A 56 36.64 -2.92 -15.58
CA PHE A 56 37.97 -3.51 -15.76
C PHE A 56 38.23 -4.66 -14.77
N LYS A 57 37.96 -4.46 -13.47
CA LYS A 57 38.09 -5.50 -12.43
C LYS A 57 37.25 -6.73 -12.74
N SER A 58 36.00 -6.56 -13.17
CA SER A 58 35.09 -7.67 -13.52
C SER A 58 35.51 -8.49 -14.76
N GLN A 59 36.56 -8.08 -15.48
CA GLN A 59 37.16 -8.85 -16.57
C GLN A 59 38.52 -9.47 -16.21
N THR A 60 39.17 -9.00 -15.14
CA THR A 60 40.57 -9.36 -14.81
C THR A 60 40.70 -10.05 -13.45
N GLN A 61 39.80 -9.77 -12.51
CA GLN A 61 39.81 -10.24 -11.12
C GLN A 61 38.36 -10.48 -10.65
N PRO A 62 37.62 -11.45 -11.23
CA PRO A 62 36.17 -11.56 -11.03
C PRO A 62 35.76 -11.79 -9.56
N GLU A 63 36.45 -12.66 -8.83
CA GLU A 63 36.17 -12.90 -7.40
C GLU A 63 36.30 -11.63 -6.54
N GLN A 64 37.38 -10.87 -6.77
CA GLN A 64 37.60 -9.59 -6.09
C GLN A 64 36.58 -8.53 -6.54
N ALA A 65 36.22 -8.50 -7.83
CA ALA A 65 35.19 -7.60 -8.35
C ALA A 65 33.82 -7.88 -7.72
N ALA A 66 33.43 -9.16 -7.56
CA ALA A 66 32.19 -9.56 -6.90
C ALA A 66 32.20 -9.22 -5.40
N THR A 67 33.35 -9.38 -4.74
CA THR A 67 33.52 -9.03 -3.32
C THR A 67 33.46 -7.53 -3.08
N ASP A 68 34.21 -6.75 -3.86
CA ASP A 68 34.19 -5.28 -3.87
C ASP A 68 32.79 -4.75 -4.18
N PHE A 69 32.10 -5.37 -5.14
CA PHE A 69 30.73 -5.05 -5.51
C PHE A 69 29.76 -5.32 -4.35
N ALA A 70 29.79 -6.51 -3.75
CA ALA A 70 28.93 -6.86 -2.62
C ALA A 70 29.11 -5.92 -1.43
N ASN A 71 30.34 -5.47 -1.16
CA ASN A 71 30.68 -4.49 -0.11
C ASN A 71 30.04 -3.10 -0.33
N GLN A 72 29.55 -2.80 -1.54
CA GLN A 72 28.87 -1.54 -1.89
C GLN A 72 27.33 -1.68 -1.92
N THR A 73 26.79 -2.88 -1.68
CA THR A 73 25.35 -3.11 -1.57
C THR A 73 24.85 -2.92 -0.14
N LEU A 74 23.55 -2.65 0.03
CA LEU A 74 22.90 -2.61 1.36
C LEU A 74 22.66 -4.01 1.97
N PHE A 75 23.21 -5.06 1.37
CA PHE A 75 22.84 -6.47 1.61
C PHE A 75 24.06 -7.38 1.84
N LYS A 76 25.24 -6.82 2.18
CA LYS A 76 26.50 -7.57 2.31
C LYS A 76 26.44 -8.70 3.33
N LEU A 77 25.68 -8.55 4.41
CA LEU A 77 25.51 -9.58 5.46
C LEU A 77 24.59 -10.74 5.01
N SER A 78 23.84 -10.56 3.93
CA SER A 78 23.05 -11.64 3.30
C SER A 78 23.74 -12.28 2.08
N TYR A 79 24.93 -11.78 1.71
CA TYR A 79 25.76 -12.36 0.65
C TYR A 79 26.37 -13.70 1.08
N ARG A 80 26.33 -14.71 0.21
CA ARG A 80 26.88 -16.05 0.43
C ARG A 80 28.17 -16.34 -0.34
N GLY A 81 28.58 -15.46 -1.25
CA GLY A 81 29.88 -15.53 -1.92
C GLY A 81 29.85 -15.51 -3.45
N PHE A 82 31.03 -15.75 -4.02
CA PHE A 82 31.32 -15.84 -5.45
C PHE A 82 31.65 -17.29 -5.80
N PHE A 83 31.11 -17.79 -6.90
CA PHE A 83 31.25 -19.19 -7.33
C PHE A 83 31.44 -19.29 -8.85
N GLN A 84 32.03 -20.40 -9.29
CA GLN A 84 32.16 -20.77 -10.71
C GLN A 84 31.34 -22.02 -11.08
N GLN A 85 30.90 -22.78 -10.07
CA GLN A 85 30.10 -24.00 -10.23
C GLN A 85 28.76 -23.86 -9.53
N ASP A 86 27.71 -24.35 -10.18
CA ASP A 86 26.31 -24.19 -9.77
C ASP A 86 26.03 -24.98 -8.49
N HIS A 87 26.69 -26.14 -8.33
CA HIS A 87 26.53 -27.02 -7.16
C HIS A 87 27.04 -26.37 -5.87
N ASP A 88 28.26 -25.83 -5.88
CA ASP A 88 28.91 -25.20 -4.72
C ASP A 88 28.11 -23.97 -4.26
N LEU A 89 27.67 -23.16 -5.23
CA LEU A 89 26.78 -22.03 -5.01
C LEU A 89 25.45 -22.47 -4.40
N GLN A 90 24.81 -23.49 -5.00
CA GLN A 90 23.54 -24.01 -4.54
C GLN A 90 23.65 -24.50 -3.09
N GLN A 91 24.72 -25.22 -2.76
CA GLN A 91 25.00 -25.68 -1.41
C GLN A 91 25.16 -24.50 -0.43
N ALA A 92 25.93 -23.47 -0.79
CA ALA A 92 26.15 -22.28 0.04
C ALA A 92 24.88 -21.43 0.26
N LEU A 93 23.95 -21.40 -0.69
CA LEU A 93 22.64 -20.77 -0.50
C LEU A 93 21.75 -21.55 0.49
N TYR A 94 21.61 -22.86 0.34
CA TYR A 94 20.73 -23.67 1.19
C TYR A 94 21.33 -24.06 2.56
N GLN A 95 22.64 -23.88 2.77
CA GLN A 95 23.29 -24.08 4.08
C GLN A 95 22.78 -23.12 5.18
N ASN A 96 22.23 -21.95 4.81
CA ASN A 96 21.61 -21.02 5.73
C ASN A 96 20.11 -20.92 5.45
N ALA A 97 19.27 -21.13 6.46
CA ALA A 97 17.82 -21.07 6.28
C ALA A 97 17.28 -19.65 6.06
N GLU A 98 17.91 -18.62 6.64
CA GLU A 98 17.55 -17.22 6.33
C GLU A 98 17.99 -16.81 4.91
N SER A 99 17.21 -15.91 4.32
CA SER A 99 17.37 -15.41 2.96
C SER A 99 18.78 -14.87 2.67
N GLY A 100 19.20 -15.02 1.41
CA GLY A 100 20.55 -14.66 0.98
C GLY A 100 20.75 -14.76 -0.52
N TRP A 101 21.90 -14.27 -0.98
CA TRP A 101 22.19 -14.14 -2.40
C TRP A 101 23.65 -14.49 -2.71
N ALA A 102 23.91 -14.97 -3.92
CA ALA A 102 25.22 -15.41 -4.38
C ALA A 102 25.45 -14.98 -5.84
N ILE A 103 26.71 -14.88 -6.24
CA ILE A 103 27.11 -14.58 -7.62
C ILE A 103 27.78 -15.81 -8.23
N LEU A 104 27.30 -16.21 -9.41
CA LEU A 104 27.93 -17.17 -10.31
C LEU A 104 28.65 -16.40 -11.43
N TYR A 105 29.86 -16.83 -11.80
CA TYR A 105 30.60 -16.27 -12.93
C TYR A 105 31.14 -17.36 -13.84
N ARG A 106 30.99 -17.15 -15.15
CA ARG A 106 31.55 -18.01 -16.20
C ARG A 106 32.17 -17.14 -17.30
N PRO A 107 33.45 -17.29 -17.65
CA PRO A 107 34.13 -16.40 -18.62
C PRO A 107 33.41 -16.22 -19.97
N ALA A 108 32.71 -17.25 -20.46
CA ALA A 108 31.98 -17.22 -21.73
C ALA A 108 30.52 -16.73 -21.64
N GLN A 109 29.95 -16.60 -20.44
CA GLN A 109 28.54 -16.22 -20.22
C GLN A 109 28.39 -14.94 -19.37
N GLY A 110 29.46 -14.49 -18.71
CA GLY A 110 29.44 -13.32 -17.83
C GLY A 110 29.00 -13.67 -16.43
N TRP A 111 28.03 -12.92 -15.92
CA TRP A 111 27.60 -12.95 -14.51
C TRP A 111 26.14 -13.39 -14.38
N GLN A 112 25.84 -14.18 -13.36
CA GLN A 112 24.48 -14.51 -12.95
C GLN A 112 24.35 -14.35 -11.43
N MET A 113 23.23 -13.80 -10.97
CA MET A 113 22.90 -13.76 -9.53
C MET A 113 21.86 -14.82 -9.20
N TRP A 114 22.03 -15.42 -8.03
CA TRP A 114 21.08 -16.37 -7.45
C TRP A 114 20.64 -15.84 -6.08
N LEU A 115 19.36 -16.06 -5.74
CA LEU A 115 18.69 -15.44 -4.60
C LEU A 115 17.74 -16.44 -3.95
N ILE A 116 18.01 -16.86 -2.72
CA ILE A 116 17.06 -17.67 -1.92
C ILE A 116 16.16 -16.73 -1.10
N PRO A 117 14.83 -16.68 -1.36
CA PRO A 117 13.97 -15.67 -0.77
C PRO A 117 13.52 -16.02 0.66
N ALA A 118 13.48 -17.30 1.03
CA ALA A 118 13.17 -17.78 2.38
C ALA A 118 13.58 -19.26 2.54
N SER A 119 13.58 -19.75 3.78
CA SER A 119 13.71 -21.17 4.10
C SER A 119 12.80 -22.03 3.21
N ASN A 120 13.33 -23.14 2.68
CA ASN A 120 12.60 -24.12 1.88
C ASN A 120 11.96 -23.60 0.57
N ARG A 121 12.23 -22.36 0.14
CA ARG A 121 11.86 -21.86 -1.21
C ARG A 121 13.02 -22.08 -2.19
N SER A 122 12.70 -22.40 -3.44
CA SER A 122 13.70 -22.51 -4.52
C SER A 122 14.43 -21.19 -4.76
N ALA A 123 15.74 -21.26 -4.99
CA ALA A 123 16.53 -20.10 -5.39
C ALA A 123 16.06 -19.56 -6.75
N LEU A 124 15.80 -18.25 -6.78
CA LEU A 124 15.54 -17.48 -8.00
C LEU A 124 16.89 -17.20 -8.70
N THR A 125 16.90 -17.16 -10.03
CA THR A 125 18.13 -16.91 -10.82
C THR A 125 17.92 -15.80 -11.84
N SER A 126 18.94 -14.97 -12.04
CA SER A 126 18.92 -13.92 -13.05
C SER A 126 19.15 -14.47 -14.46
N ALA A 127 18.88 -13.66 -15.48
CA ALA A 127 19.54 -13.83 -16.77
C ALA A 127 21.06 -13.61 -16.62
N TRP A 128 21.84 -14.14 -17.57
CA TRP A 128 23.27 -13.85 -17.67
C TRP A 128 23.49 -12.42 -18.19
N GLY A 129 24.40 -11.67 -17.58
CA GLY A 129 24.66 -10.27 -17.93
C GLY A 129 25.93 -9.70 -17.28
N ASN A 130 25.94 -8.39 -17.04
CA ASN A 130 26.98 -7.72 -16.25
C ASN A 130 26.49 -7.40 -14.81
N LEU A 131 27.40 -6.99 -13.92
CA LEU A 131 27.09 -6.71 -12.51
C LEU A 131 25.94 -5.68 -12.34
N ASP A 132 25.87 -4.63 -13.18
CA ASP A 132 24.77 -3.66 -13.13
C ASP A 132 23.42 -4.27 -13.55
N ASP A 133 23.41 -5.28 -14.44
CA ASP A 133 22.19 -5.94 -14.92
C ASP A 133 21.64 -6.87 -13.84
N ILE A 134 22.50 -7.74 -13.32
CA ILE A 134 22.10 -8.73 -12.31
C ILE A 134 21.78 -8.09 -10.96
N TYR A 135 22.36 -6.92 -10.66
CA TYR A 135 21.96 -6.12 -9.50
C TYR A 135 20.60 -5.45 -9.68
N ARG A 136 20.29 -4.89 -10.86
CA ARG A 136 18.93 -4.39 -11.15
C ARG A 136 17.91 -5.52 -11.02
N TRP A 137 18.22 -6.71 -11.56
CA TRP A 137 17.39 -7.89 -11.35
C TRP A 137 17.24 -8.25 -9.86
N MET A 138 18.29 -8.15 -9.04
CA MET A 138 18.18 -8.41 -7.60
C MET A 138 17.33 -7.36 -6.89
N LEU A 139 17.45 -6.07 -7.26
CA LEU A 139 16.62 -4.99 -6.72
C LEU A 139 15.15 -5.15 -7.14
N GLU A 140 14.87 -5.58 -8.37
CA GLU A 140 13.52 -5.97 -8.82
C GLU A 140 12.97 -7.15 -8.00
N GLN A 141 13.77 -8.19 -7.75
CA GLN A 141 13.32 -9.33 -6.94
C GLN A 141 13.16 -8.93 -5.47
N GLN A 142 13.98 -8.01 -4.98
CA GLN A 142 13.83 -7.43 -3.65
C GLN A 142 12.54 -6.60 -3.53
N GLN A 143 12.15 -5.87 -4.58
CA GLN A 143 10.87 -5.16 -4.64
C GLN A 143 9.68 -6.12 -4.76
N ARG A 144 9.83 -7.25 -5.46
CA ARG A 144 8.77 -8.26 -5.67
C ARG A 144 8.57 -9.22 -4.50
N TYR A 145 9.60 -9.47 -3.69
CA TYR A 145 9.60 -10.52 -2.66
C TYR A 145 10.06 -10.05 -1.28
N SER A 146 10.51 -8.80 -1.12
CA SER A 146 10.98 -8.19 0.15
C SER A 146 11.99 -9.02 0.95
N CYS A 147 12.72 -9.89 0.26
CA CYS A 147 13.28 -11.10 0.86
C CYS A 147 14.62 -10.90 1.58
N LEU A 148 15.53 -10.09 1.04
CA LEU A 148 16.79 -9.76 1.69
C LEU A 148 16.57 -8.71 2.78
N LYS A 149 17.13 -8.93 3.95
CA LYS A 149 17.21 -7.91 5.00
C LYS A 149 18.42 -7.03 4.72
N THR A 150 18.25 -5.71 4.86
CA THR A 150 19.39 -4.79 4.77
C THR A 150 20.34 -4.99 5.95
N ASP A 151 21.61 -4.66 5.75
CA ASP A 151 22.66 -4.89 6.74
C ASP A 151 22.38 -4.19 8.07
N ASP A 152 21.72 -3.04 8.05
CA ASP A 152 21.38 -2.31 9.27
C ASP A 152 20.21 -2.96 10.03
N LYS A 153 19.23 -3.56 9.34
CA LYS A 153 18.21 -4.41 9.97
C LYS A 153 18.81 -5.69 10.56
N LEU A 154 19.83 -6.26 9.90
CA LEU A 154 20.56 -7.43 10.42
C LEU A 154 21.43 -7.07 11.63
N LYS A 155 22.14 -5.94 11.61
CA LYS A 155 22.89 -5.41 12.77
C LYS A 155 21.97 -5.08 13.95
N GLN A 156 20.80 -4.49 13.71
CA GLN A 156 19.80 -4.26 14.76
C GLN A 156 19.31 -5.58 15.37
N LYS A 157 19.03 -6.61 14.56
CA LYS A 157 18.68 -7.95 15.06
C LYS A 157 19.81 -8.56 15.90
N LEU A 158 21.07 -8.39 15.51
CA LEU A 158 22.24 -8.84 16.30
C LEU A 158 22.41 -8.06 17.61
N GLY A 159 22.29 -6.73 17.58
CA GLY A 159 22.41 -5.87 18.76
C GLY A 159 21.28 -6.06 19.79
N MET A 160 20.15 -6.64 19.38
CA MET A 160 19.09 -7.11 20.29
C MET A 160 19.37 -8.51 20.88
N LEU A 161 20.30 -9.27 20.29
CA LEU A 161 20.73 -10.60 20.76
C LEU A 161 21.96 -10.55 21.66
N GLU A 162 22.78 -9.51 21.60
CA GLU A 162 23.91 -9.27 22.52
C GLU A 162 23.47 -8.68 23.87
N GLN A 163 22.57 -9.39 24.58
CA GLN A 163 22.44 -9.23 26.04
C GLN A 163 23.30 -10.28 26.76
N PRO A 164 23.91 -9.98 27.93
CA PRO A 164 24.93 -10.84 28.52
C PRO A 164 24.36 -12.19 29.03
N ILE A 165 24.78 -13.29 28.40
CA ILE A 165 24.50 -14.65 28.87
C ILE A 165 25.30 -14.91 30.15
N THR A 166 24.71 -14.62 31.31
CA THR A 166 25.31 -14.91 32.62
C THR A 166 24.95 -16.33 33.05
N LEU A 167 25.79 -17.31 32.71
CA LEU A 167 25.49 -18.72 32.93
C LEU A 167 26.03 -19.24 34.28
N ALA A 168 25.09 -19.52 35.18
CA ALA A 168 25.16 -20.41 36.35
C ALA A 168 26.23 -20.20 37.45
N SER A 169 25.75 -20.01 38.68
CA SER A 169 26.22 -20.73 39.88
C SER A 169 25.16 -20.72 40.97
N ALA A 170 25.24 -21.63 41.94
CA ALA A 170 24.16 -21.94 42.89
C ALA A 170 24.61 -21.93 44.37
N LYS A 171 23.65 -22.25 45.27
CA LYS A 171 23.75 -22.43 46.75
C LYS A 171 23.55 -21.16 47.63
N PRO A 172 23.07 -21.32 48.89
CA PRO A 172 21.86 -20.58 49.31
C PRO A 172 21.93 -19.89 50.69
N GLU A 173 20.77 -19.41 51.14
CA GLU A 173 20.37 -19.07 52.53
C GLU A 173 21.10 -17.91 53.24
N THR A 174 20.35 -16.89 53.69
CA THR A 174 20.02 -16.65 55.13
C THR A 174 19.22 -15.35 55.30
N ASN A 175 18.41 -15.27 56.36
CA ASN A 175 17.58 -14.11 56.76
C ASN A 175 18.40 -12.85 57.11
N LEU A 176 17.83 -11.65 56.93
CA LEU A 176 17.52 -10.67 58.00
C LEU A 176 16.98 -9.33 57.44
N SER A 177 16.06 -8.72 58.19
CA SER A 177 15.55 -7.34 58.04
C SER A 177 15.74 -6.60 59.38
N PRO A 178 15.42 -5.31 59.52
CA PRO A 178 15.21 -4.23 58.54
C PRO A 178 16.15 -3.02 58.83
N ASP A 179 16.00 -1.88 58.12
CA ASP A 179 15.96 -0.56 58.80
C ASP A 179 15.33 0.57 57.96
N THR A 180 15.06 1.71 58.60
CA THR A 180 14.22 2.87 58.13
C THR A 180 15.02 4.20 58.16
N PRO A 181 14.51 5.40 57.78
CA PRO A 181 13.26 5.79 57.09
C PRO A 181 13.48 6.74 55.87
N ALA A 182 12.41 7.39 55.39
CA ALA A 182 12.42 8.29 54.22
C ALA A 182 12.71 9.77 54.52
N ILE A 183 13.14 10.52 53.50
CA ILE A 183 12.97 11.98 53.34
C ILE A 183 12.29 12.23 51.99
N GLN A 184 11.46 13.27 51.92
CA GLN A 184 10.57 13.60 50.79
C GLN A 184 11.08 14.81 49.97
N GLN A 185 10.30 15.13 48.92
CA GLN A 185 10.25 16.39 48.15
C GLN A 185 11.18 16.43 46.91
N GLN A 186 10.79 17.05 45.78
CA GLN A 186 9.64 17.96 45.58
C GLN A 186 8.95 17.81 44.20
N ASN A 187 7.77 18.46 44.08
CA ASN A 187 6.87 18.54 42.91
C ASN A 187 7.54 19.32 41.72
N GLN A 188 6.98 19.52 40.51
CA GLN A 188 5.59 19.84 40.14
C GLN A 188 5.29 19.59 38.64
N VAL A 189 4.02 19.31 38.34
CA VAL A 189 3.28 19.94 37.22
C VAL A 189 1.90 20.36 37.76
N TYR A 190 1.42 21.54 37.37
CA TYR A 190 0.13 22.09 37.83
C TYR A 190 -1.05 21.56 37.01
N ASN A 191 -2.19 21.36 37.67
CA ASN A 191 -3.52 21.26 37.04
C ASN A 191 -4.39 22.43 37.52
N SER A 192 -5.20 22.98 36.62
CA SER A 192 -6.20 24.02 36.93
C SER A 192 -7.60 23.47 36.65
N SER A 193 -8.49 23.55 37.64
CA SER A 193 -9.88 23.05 37.59
C SER A 193 -10.89 24.22 37.61
N LEU A 194 -12.19 23.90 37.76
CA LEU A 194 -13.37 24.77 37.97
C LEU A 194 -14.16 25.14 36.68
N LEU A 195 -15.49 25.00 36.57
CA LEU A 195 -16.54 24.49 37.50
C LEU A 195 -17.61 23.63 36.77
N GLU A 196 -18.38 22.85 37.54
CA GLU A 196 -19.75 22.40 37.19
C GLU A 196 -20.80 23.50 37.47
N PRO A 197 -22.09 23.33 37.11
CA PRO A 197 -23.00 22.67 38.07
C PRO A 197 -24.07 21.73 37.47
N LYS A 198 -24.49 20.75 38.28
CA LYS A 198 -25.70 19.92 38.07
C LYS A 198 -27.01 20.71 38.23
N VAL A 199 -28.07 20.25 37.55
CA VAL A 199 -29.47 20.32 38.02
C VAL A 199 -30.17 18.98 37.71
N ASP A 200 -30.86 18.42 38.70
CA ASP A 200 -31.73 17.24 38.59
C ASP A 200 -33.22 17.69 38.69
N ILE A 201 -34.18 16.96 38.09
CA ILE A 201 -35.54 16.63 38.61
C ILE A 201 -36.47 16.04 37.51
N ILE A 202 -36.84 14.76 37.72
CA ILE A 202 -38.14 14.06 37.55
C ILE A 202 -38.96 14.23 36.23
N PRO A 203 -39.42 13.12 35.58
CA PRO A 203 -40.24 13.15 34.37
C PRO A 203 -41.75 13.26 34.63
N ALA A 204 -42.50 13.62 33.58
CA ALA A 204 -43.95 13.43 33.48
C ALA A 204 -44.31 12.84 32.10
N SER A 205 -45.22 11.87 32.09
CA SER A 205 -45.80 11.27 30.89
C SER A 205 -47.05 12.03 30.43
N ASP A 206 -47.39 11.94 29.15
CA ASP A 206 -48.80 11.70 28.81
C ASP A 206 -48.97 10.87 27.52
N HIS A 207 -50.16 10.28 27.37
CA HIS A 207 -50.49 9.24 26.38
C HIS A 207 -51.29 9.81 25.17
N VAL A 208 -52.08 8.94 24.49
CA VAL A 208 -53.18 9.27 23.55
C VAL A 208 -52.71 9.51 22.09
N ASN A 209 -53.09 8.69 21.08
CA ASN A 209 -53.87 7.44 21.11
C ASN A 209 -53.87 6.65 19.79
N ARG A 210 -54.06 5.31 19.86
CA ARG A 210 -54.86 4.47 18.92
C ARG A 210 -54.45 4.42 17.41
N ILE A 211 -54.86 3.45 16.58
CA ILE A 211 -55.77 2.28 16.72
C ILE A 211 -55.00 1.01 16.31
N ALA A 212 -55.28 -0.12 16.97
CA ALA A 212 -54.91 -1.46 16.50
C ALA A 212 -56.14 -2.20 15.95
N SER A 213 -55.93 -3.15 15.04
CA SER A 213 -56.97 -4.08 14.56
C SER A 213 -56.38 -5.48 14.40
N GLU A 214 -56.86 -6.41 15.22
CA GLU A 214 -56.61 -7.85 15.11
C GLU A 214 -57.80 -8.56 14.43
N VAL A 215 -57.68 -9.90 14.27
CA VAL A 215 -58.72 -10.88 13.87
C VAL A 215 -59.36 -10.70 12.46
N GLN A 216 -59.84 -11.74 11.77
CA GLN A 216 -60.07 -13.14 12.19
C GLN A 216 -59.81 -14.16 11.05
N GLN A 217 -59.75 -15.45 11.40
CA GLN A 217 -59.65 -16.58 10.46
C GLN A 217 -61.03 -17.06 9.96
N THR A 218 -61.09 -17.62 8.75
CA THR A 218 -62.03 -18.71 8.39
C THR A 218 -61.57 -19.50 7.14
N ASN A 219 -61.92 -20.79 7.09
CA ASN A 219 -61.82 -21.66 5.89
C ASN A 219 -63.05 -21.43 4.97
N THR A 220 -63.40 -22.14 3.88
CA THR A 220 -63.18 -23.52 3.36
C THR A 220 -63.68 -23.54 1.87
N GLN A 221 -63.64 -24.55 0.97
CA GLN A 221 -63.22 -25.97 0.91
C GLN A 221 -63.03 -26.38 -0.58
N GLY A 222 -62.41 -27.53 -0.89
CA GLY A 222 -62.40 -28.14 -2.25
C GLY A 222 -61.29 -29.19 -2.42
N ILE A 223 -61.41 -30.44 -1.94
CA ILE A 223 -62.21 -31.57 -2.49
C ILE A 223 -61.67 -31.97 -3.88
N ASN A 224 -61.07 -33.15 -4.11
CA ASN A 224 -61.00 -34.42 -3.36
C ASN A 224 -59.60 -35.11 -3.55
N GLU A 225 -59.24 -36.33 -3.13
CA GLU A 225 -59.92 -37.50 -2.54
C GLU A 225 -58.96 -38.35 -1.63
N LEU A 226 -59.42 -39.46 -1.05
CA LEU A 226 -58.71 -40.47 -0.21
C LEU A 226 -59.54 -41.79 -0.23
N PRO A 227 -59.21 -42.94 0.42
CA PRO A 227 -57.98 -43.50 1.04
C PRO A 227 -57.80 -45.00 0.60
N PRO A 228 -57.41 -46.05 1.40
CA PRO A 228 -56.68 -46.14 2.69
C PRO A 228 -55.56 -47.23 2.77
N ILE A 229 -54.95 -47.36 3.98
CA ILE A 229 -54.03 -48.42 4.48
C ILE A 229 -52.58 -48.30 3.93
N SER A 230 -51.49 -48.48 4.71
CA SER A 230 -51.31 -48.91 6.12
C SER A 230 -50.40 -47.95 6.91
N GLU A 231 -50.38 -48.11 8.24
CA GLU A 231 -49.34 -47.61 9.16
C GLU A 231 -48.18 -48.63 9.26
N ASP A 232 -46.92 -48.18 9.39
CA ASP A 232 -46.07 -48.39 10.57
C ASP A 232 -44.72 -47.59 10.50
N ASN A 233 -44.05 -47.37 11.64
CA ASN A 233 -42.82 -46.54 11.78
C ASN A 233 -42.15 -46.83 13.16
N PRO A 234 -40.84 -46.57 13.45
CA PRO A 234 -39.70 -46.20 12.59
C PRO A 234 -38.49 -47.17 12.70
N GLN A 235 -37.51 -47.04 11.79
CA GLN A 235 -36.08 -47.07 12.16
C GLN A 235 -35.17 -46.47 11.08
N ALA A 236 -34.06 -45.85 11.49
CA ALA A 236 -33.18 -45.07 10.62
C ALA A 236 -31.82 -45.74 10.39
N ILE A 237 -31.34 -45.71 9.14
CA ILE A 237 -29.93 -45.92 8.78
C ILE A 237 -29.55 -44.81 7.80
N PRO A 238 -28.52 -43.98 8.08
CA PRO A 238 -28.21 -42.81 7.27
C PRO A 238 -27.41 -43.16 6.00
N ALA A 239 -27.80 -42.57 4.87
CA ALA A 239 -27.00 -42.60 3.66
C ALA A 239 -25.83 -41.60 3.78
N ILE A 240 -24.59 -42.12 3.92
CA ILE A 240 -23.39 -41.30 4.04
C ILE A 240 -22.99 -40.75 2.66
N THR A 241 -23.49 -39.56 2.32
CA THR A 241 -22.95 -38.77 1.22
C THR A 241 -21.73 -38.01 1.73
N ASN A 242 -20.53 -38.45 1.34
CA ASN A 242 -19.26 -37.86 1.79
C ASN A 242 -19.04 -36.44 1.25
N GLN A 243 -19.63 -35.43 1.91
CA GLN A 243 -19.04 -34.11 1.96
C GLN A 243 -17.67 -34.24 2.64
N LYS A 244 -16.60 -33.82 1.95
CA LYS A 244 -15.29 -33.65 2.59
C LYS A 244 -15.37 -32.46 3.54
N SER A 245 -15.63 -32.73 4.81
CA SER A 245 -15.55 -31.74 5.88
C SER A 245 -14.13 -31.17 5.93
N ILE A 246 -13.99 -29.87 5.63
CA ILE A 246 -12.75 -29.13 5.88
C ILE A 246 -12.72 -28.78 7.38
N SER A 247 -12.50 -29.79 8.22
CA SER A 247 -12.42 -29.63 9.67
C SER A 247 -11.01 -29.18 10.08
N LYS A 248 -10.80 -27.87 9.99
CA LYS A 248 -9.85 -27.11 10.82
C LYS A 248 -10.55 -25.84 11.27
N ASP A 249 -10.19 -25.34 12.45
CA ASP A 249 -10.72 -24.08 12.98
C ASP A 249 -10.42 -22.95 12.00
N PHE A 250 -11.46 -22.50 11.30
CA PHE A 250 -11.42 -21.32 10.44
C PHE A 250 -12.03 -20.16 11.23
N PRO A 251 -11.28 -19.07 11.49
CA PRO A 251 -11.79 -17.95 12.27
C PRO A 251 -12.97 -17.31 11.53
N GLN A 252 -14.13 -17.31 12.17
CA GLN A 252 -15.37 -16.76 11.60
C GLN A 252 -15.37 -15.22 11.59
N THR A 253 -14.40 -14.60 12.27
CA THR A 253 -14.28 -13.16 12.47
C THR A 253 -12.83 -12.69 12.35
N VAL A 254 -12.65 -11.43 11.92
CA VAL A 254 -11.37 -10.72 11.94
C VAL A 254 -11.58 -9.31 12.49
N GLU A 255 -10.62 -8.79 13.25
CA GLU A 255 -10.68 -7.44 13.81
C GLU A 255 -10.16 -6.41 12.80
N LEU A 256 -10.99 -5.42 12.47
CA LEU A 256 -10.68 -4.25 11.65
C LEU A 256 -10.65 -3.01 12.55
N ALA A 257 -9.51 -2.75 13.19
CA ALA A 257 -9.34 -1.70 14.20
C ALA A 257 -10.33 -1.86 15.37
N SER A 258 -11.31 -0.96 15.53
CA SER A 258 -12.33 -1.03 16.58
C SER A 258 -13.57 -1.87 16.20
N TYR A 259 -13.58 -2.48 15.02
CA TYR A 259 -14.72 -3.22 14.47
C TYR A 259 -14.42 -4.71 14.34
N ILE A 260 -15.43 -5.56 14.52
CA ILE A 260 -15.33 -7.00 14.27
C ILE A 260 -16.05 -7.30 12.95
N ALA A 261 -15.30 -7.73 11.95
CA ALA A 261 -15.84 -8.22 10.69
C ALA A 261 -16.10 -9.72 10.74
N ARG A 262 -17.13 -10.21 10.04
CA ARG A 262 -17.45 -11.62 9.83
C ARG A 262 -17.03 -12.07 8.44
N LEU A 263 -16.40 -13.24 8.36
CA LEU A 263 -15.97 -13.81 7.08
C LEU A 263 -17.14 -14.54 6.41
N GLN A 264 -17.56 -14.04 5.26
CA GLN A 264 -18.60 -14.64 4.41
C GLN A 264 -17.96 -15.42 3.24
N PRO A 265 -18.39 -16.66 2.96
CA PRO A 265 -17.89 -17.42 1.82
C PRO A 265 -18.39 -16.81 0.51
N LEU A 266 -17.47 -16.63 -0.45
CA LEU A 266 -17.79 -16.11 -1.79
C LEU A 266 -18.19 -17.25 -2.75
N HIS A 267 -18.61 -16.87 -3.95
CA HIS A 267 -18.97 -17.81 -5.01
C HIS A 267 -17.78 -18.75 -5.36
N GLU A 268 -18.08 -19.99 -5.75
CA GLU A 268 -17.11 -21.12 -5.75
C GLU A 268 -15.76 -20.83 -6.44
N LYS A 269 -15.80 -20.11 -7.58
CA LYS A 269 -14.60 -19.71 -8.35
C LYS A 269 -13.63 -18.81 -7.57
N ILE A 270 -14.06 -18.17 -6.49
CA ILE A 270 -13.29 -17.22 -5.67
C ILE A 270 -12.94 -17.86 -4.31
N ALA A 271 -13.86 -18.63 -3.72
CA ALA A 271 -13.58 -19.42 -2.53
C ALA A 271 -12.42 -20.42 -2.73
N ALA A 272 -12.24 -20.93 -3.96
CA ALA A 272 -11.09 -21.75 -4.35
C ALA A 272 -9.71 -21.05 -4.24
N GLU A 273 -9.69 -19.71 -4.17
CA GLU A 273 -8.47 -18.90 -3.96
C GLU A 273 -8.36 -18.40 -2.51
N ALA A 274 -9.10 -19.00 -1.57
CA ALA A 274 -9.14 -18.66 -0.15
C ALA A 274 -9.52 -17.18 0.14
N VAL A 275 -10.28 -16.55 -0.76
CA VAL A 275 -10.79 -15.18 -0.58
C VAL A 275 -12.21 -15.21 -0.02
N TYR A 276 -12.45 -14.39 1.00
CA TYR A 276 -13.71 -14.26 1.74
C TYR A 276 -14.19 -12.81 1.69
N GLY A 277 -15.50 -12.60 1.69
CA GLY A 277 -16.10 -11.29 1.93
C GLY A 277 -16.06 -10.93 3.41
N LEU A 278 -15.99 -9.65 3.73
CA LEU A 278 -16.05 -9.14 5.10
C LEU A 278 -17.31 -8.30 5.30
N GLU A 279 -18.22 -8.80 6.14
CA GLU A 279 -19.37 -8.05 6.65
C GLU A 279 -18.99 -7.40 7.99
N VAL A 280 -19.29 -6.11 8.20
CA VAL A 280 -19.10 -5.44 9.49
C VAL A 280 -20.47 -5.18 10.12
N PRO A 281 -20.97 -6.04 11.04
CA PRO A 281 -22.37 -5.96 11.50
C PRO A 281 -22.71 -4.69 12.29
N SER A 282 -21.70 -3.97 12.79
CA SER A 282 -21.84 -2.68 13.47
C SER A 282 -21.92 -1.48 12.52
N LEU A 283 -21.69 -1.67 11.21
CA LEU A 283 -21.71 -0.62 10.19
C LEU A 283 -22.31 -1.16 8.85
N PRO A 284 -23.59 -1.58 8.82
CA PRO A 284 -24.18 -2.18 7.61
C PRO A 284 -24.18 -1.24 6.39
N GLU A 285 -24.13 0.09 6.61
CA GLU A 285 -24.14 1.11 5.55
C GLU A 285 -22.89 1.11 4.68
N ILE A 286 -21.74 0.57 5.13
CA ILE A 286 -20.51 0.57 4.33
C ILE A 286 -20.70 -0.20 3.02
N SER A 287 -21.53 -1.25 3.06
CA SER A 287 -21.90 -2.07 1.91
C SER A 287 -22.55 -1.30 0.76
N GLN A 288 -23.00 -0.05 0.98
CA GLN A 288 -23.55 0.82 -0.07
C GLN A 288 -22.48 1.40 -0.98
N TYR A 289 -21.24 1.62 -0.49
CA TYR A 289 -20.18 2.33 -1.22
C TYR A 289 -18.82 1.61 -1.21
N VAL A 290 -18.64 0.55 -0.42
CA VAL A 290 -17.43 -0.28 -0.42
C VAL A 290 -17.77 -1.76 -0.22
N ASP A 291 -17.14 -2.62 -1.01
CA ASP A 291 -17.08 -4.06 -0.76
C ASP A 291 -15.72 -4.40 -0.12
N LEU A 292 -15.72 -5.21 0.94
CA LEU A 292 -14.52 -5.60 1.69
C LEU A 292 -14.21 -7.09 1.49
N LEU A 293 -12.96 -7.42 1.14
CA LEU A 293 -12.47 -8.78 0.91
C LEU A 293 -11.18 -9.06 1.68
N ILE A 294 -10.97 -10.30 2.11
CA ILE A 294 -9.70 -10.77 2.69
C ILE A 294 -9.24 -12.09 2.09
N HIS A 295 -7.94 -12.22 1.83
CA HIS A 295 -7.29 -13.46 1.43
C HIS A 295 -6.78 -14.21 2.68
N ALA A 296 -7.38 -15.35 2.99
CA ALA A 296 -7.24 -16.04 4.27
C ALA A 296 -5.99 -16.92 4.43
N SER A 297 -4.90 -16.63 3.69
CA SER A 297 -3.62 -17.31 3.87
C SER A 297 -2.92 -16.97 5.19
N ASP A 298 -3.21 -15.79 5.74
CA ASP A 298 -2.51 -15.19 6.87
C ASP A 298 -3.43 -14.16 7.54
N LEU A 299 -4.41 -14.66 8.29
CA LEU A 299 -5.42 -13.84 8.98
C LEU A 299 -4.90 -13.22 10.29
N GLU A 300 -3.69 -13.56 10.73
CA GLU A 300 -3.03 -12.97 11.90
C GLU A 300 -2.24 -11.72 11.49
N ASN A 301 -1.46 -11.79 10.39
CA ASN A 301 -0.53 -10.73 9.99
C ASN A 301 -1.01 -9.94 8.76
N TRP A 302 -2.31 -9.98 8.43
CA TRP A 302 -2.85 -9.30 7.24
C TRP A 302 -2.61 -7.78 7.25
N GLN A 303 -2.45 -7.15 8.41
CA GLN A 303 -2.15 -5.73 8.59
C GLN A 303 -0.71 -5.37 8.20
N GLU A 304 0.23 -6.34 8.23
CA GLU A 304 1.61 -6.15 7.75
C GLU A 304 1.72 -6.24 6.22
N ARG A 305 0.64 -6.64 5.55
CA ARG A 305 0.59 -6.86 4.09
C ARG A 305 -0.02 -5.63 3.40
N PRO A 306 0.41 -5.30 2.16
CA PRO A 306 -0.18 -4.20 1.39
C PRO A 306 -1.68 -4.41 1.19
N ILE A 307 -2.46 -3.35 1.38
CA ILE A 307 -3.91 -3.37 1.18
C ILE A 307 -4.21 -2.74 -0.16
N TYR A 308 -5.12 -3.34 -0.91
CA TYR A 308 -5.45 -2.88 -2.25
C TYR A 308 -6.85 -2.27 -2.30
N LEU A 309 -6.93 -1.06 -2.85
CA LEU A 309 -8.16 -0.31 -3.11
C LEU A 309 -8.43 -0.27 -4.60
N ALA A 310 -9.69 -0.41 -5.02
CA ALA A 310 -10.06 -0.29 -6.42
C ALA A 310 -11.41 0.40 -6.62
N GLU A 311 -11.57 1.12 -7.74
CA GLU A 311 -12.85 1.69 -8.16
C GLU A 311 -13.61 0.69 -9.04
N GLN A 312 -14.83 0.30 -8.62
CA GLN A 312 -15.74 -0.50 -9.43
C GLN A 312 -16.63 0.41 -10.30
N ILE A 313 -16.73 0.07 -11.58
CA ILE A 313 -17.61 0.70 -12.57
C ILE A 313 -18.54 -0.33 -13.22
N ASP A 314 -19.68 0.11 -13.73
CA ASP A 314 -20.59 -0.74 -14.50
C ASP A 314 -20.24 -0.80 -16.00
N SER A 315 -21.10 -1.46 -16.78
CA SER A 315 -20.99 -1.54 -18.24
C SER A 315 -21.22 -0.21 -18.98
N GLN A 316 -21.76 0.81 -18.31
CA GLN A 316 -21.97 2.17 -18.82
C GLN A 316 -20.81 3.13 -18.45
N ASN A 317 -19.87 2.69 -17.60
CA ASN A 317 -18.79 3.48 -16.98
C ASN A 317 -19.26 4.42 -15.85
N CYS A 318 -20.42 4.14 -15.25
CA CYS A 318 -20.87 4.78 -14.01
C CYS A 318 -20.15 4.15 -12.81
N PHE A 319 -19.76 4.96 -11.82
CA PHE A 319 -19.22 4.44 -10.56
C PHE A 319 -20.26 3.54 -9.85
N ARG A 320 -19.76 2.56 -9.09
CA ARG A 320 -20.58 1.71 -8.22
C ARG A 320 -20.13 1.78 -6.77
N LYS A 321 -18.94 1.26 -6.48
CA LYS A 321 -18.36 1.18 -5.14
C LYS A 321 -16.84 1.18 -5.22
N TYR A 322 -16.19 1.39 -4.08
CA TYR A 322 -14.83 0.91 -3.87
C TYR A 322 -14.82 -0.61 -3.63
N LEU A 323 -13.64 -1.21 -3.80
CA LEU A 323 -13.33 -2.59 -3.42
C LEU A 323 -12.03 -2.58 -2.61
N VAL A 324 -12.05 -3.15 -1.41
CA VAL A 324 -10.86 -3.31 -0.55
C VAL A 324 -10.48 -4.78 -0.52
N LEU A 325 -9.19 -5.08 -0.67
CA LEU A 325 -8.65 -6.44 -0.59
C LEU A 325 -7.46 -6.48 0.38
N PHE A 326 -7.67 -7.16 1.51
CA PHE A 326 -6.70 -7.36 2.58
C PHE A 326 -5.91 -8.68 2.39
N GLY A 327 -4.67 -8.74 2.89
CA GLY A 327 -3.92 -10.00 3.09
C GLY A 327 -3.23 -10.64 1.87
N VAL A 328 -3.27 -10.01 0.69
CA VAL A 328 -2.69 -10.55 -0.56
C VAL A 328 -1.18 -10.28 -0.67
N GLU A 329 -0.40 -11.26 -1.13
CA GLU A 329 1.07 -11.20 -1.18
C GLU A 329 1.64 -10.50 -2.44
N ASN A 330 0.84 -10.34 -3.50
CA ASN A 330 1.34 -9.92 -4.81
C ASN A 330 0.28 -9.16 -5.62
N GLN A 331 0.66 -8.01 -6.16
CA GLN A 331 -0.14 -7.18 -7.06
C GLN A 331 -0.76 -7.95 -8.25
N ILE A 332 -0.08 -8.98 -8.78
CA ILE A 332 -0.61 -9.84 -9.85
C ILE A 332 -1.83 -10.63 -9.36
N GLN A 333 -1.78 -11.15 -8.14
CA GLN A 333 -2.90 -11.85 -7.51
C GLN A 333 -4.04 -10.88 -7.20
N THR A 334 -3.72 -9.66 -6.71
CA THR A 334 -4.71 -8.59 -6.50
C THR A 334 -5.53 -8.30 -7.75
N VAL A 335 -4.87 -8.01 -8.89
CA VAL A 335 -5.53 -7.70 -10.17
C VAL A 335 -6.50 -8.82 -10.56
N HIS A 336 -6.03 -10.08 -10.48
CA HIS A 336 -6.81 -11.26 -10.82
C HIS A 336 -8.02 -11.49 -9.89
N VAL A 337 -7.82 -11.42 -8.57
CA VAL A 337 -8.88 -11.58 -7.56
C VAL A 337 -9.95 -10.48 -7.71
N MET A 338 -9.53 -9.22 -7.84
CA MET A 338 -10.46 -8.09 -7.98
C MET A 338 -11.30 -8.20 -9.26
N HIS A 339 -10.69 -8.53 -10.41
CA HIS A 339 -11.44 -8.75 -11.64
C HIS A 339 -12.43 -9.91 -11.52
N ARG A 340 -12.00 -11.07 -10.97
CA ARG A 340 -12.88 -12.23 -10.77
C ARG A 340 -14.02 -11.95 -9.79
N PHE A 341 -13.79 -11.14 -8.75
CA PHE A 341 -14.85 -10.70 -7.84
C PHE A 341 -15.89 -9.83 -8.55
N THR A 342 -15.48 -8.93 -9.44
CA THR A 342 -16.42 -8.06 -10.16
C THR A 342 -17.21 -8.73 -11.28
N GLU A 343 -16.71 -9.84 -11.84
CA GLU A 343 -17.31 -10.55 -12.99
C GLU A 343 -18.80 -10.91 -12.80
N PRO A 344 -19.26 -11.52 -11.69
CA PRO A 344 -20.66 -11.93 -11.52
C PRO A 344 -21.65 -10.75 -11.45
N TYR A 345 -21.18 -9.57 -11.02
CA TYR A 345 -21.99 -8.35 -10.90
C TYR A 345 -22.03 -7.54 -12.20
N GLN A 346 -21.39 -8.01 -13.27
CA GLN A 346 -21.12 -7.26 -14.52
C GLN A 346 -20.36 -5.94 -14.28
N HIS A 347 -19.70 -5.83 -13.14
CA HIS A 347 -18.81 -4.72 -12.81
C HIS A 347 -17.44 -4.92 -13.47
N ARG A 348 -16.66 -3.84 -13.55
CA ARG A 348 -15.27 -3.84 -13.99
C ARG A 348 -14.46 -2.96 -13.05
N ILE A 349 -13.15 -3.19 -13.01
CA ILE A 349 -12.22 -2.34 -12.27
C ILE A 349 -11.76 -1.18 -13.16
N ALA A 350 -11.84 0.06 -12.66
CA ALA A 350 -11.33 1.24 -13.36
C ALA A 350 -9.84 1.47 -13.08
N ALA A 351 -9.44 1.41 -11.82
CA ALA A 351 -8.06 1.42 -11.34
C ALA A 351 -7.91 0.64 -10.03
N ILE A 352 -6.68 0.26 -9.72
CA ILE A 352 -6.24 -0.42 -8.48
C ILE A 352 -5.06 0.36 -7.91
N LYS A 353 -5.11 0.60 -6.61
CA LYS A 353 -4.09 1.29 -5.82
C LYS A 353 -3.70 0.49 -4.58
N GLU A 354 -2.51 0.76 -4.07
CA GLU A 354 -1.95 0.17 -2.86
C GLU A 354 -1.94 1.21 -1.73
N ILE A 355 -2.31 0.81 -0.52
CA ILE A 355 -2.36 1.67 0.67
C ILE A 355 -1.87 0.90 1.91
N SER A 356 -1.34 1.63 2.90
CA SER A 356 -1.03 1.07 4.22
C SER A 356 -2.31 0.83 5.03
N TRP A 357 -2.24 -0.01 6.06
CA TRP A 357 -3.34 -0.12 7.03
C TRP A 357 -3.51 1.16 7.85
N GLU A 358 -2.39 1.78 8.25
CA GLU A 358 -2.32 3.04 9.01
C GLU A 358 -3.09 4.18 8.29
N ASP A 359 -3.04 4.23 6.96
CA ASP A 359 -3.71 5.23 6.13
C ASP A 359 -5.19 4.96 5.85
N LEU A 360 -5.65 3.73 6.09
CA LEU A 360 -7.00 3.25 5.74
C LEU A 360 -7.90 3.03 6.97
N ALA A 361 -7.32 2.64 8.11
CA ALA A 361 -8.06 2.16 9.29
C ALA A 361 -9.12 3.14 9.80
N GLU A 362 -8.84 4.44 9.80
CA GLU A 362 -9.78 5.49 10.23
C GLU A 362 -10.73 5.97 9.13
N THR A 363 -10.53 5.56 7.87
CA THR A 363 -11.19 6.19 6.71
C THR A 363 -12.09 5.27 5.88
N PHE A 364 -11.93 3.93 5.96
CA PHE A 364 -12.76 2.99 5.21
C PHE A 364 -14.26 3.01 5.59
N THR A 365 -14.58 3.59 6.75
CA THR A 365 -15.93 3.66 7.34
C THR A 365 -16.76 4.88 6.90
N GLY A 366 -16.21 5.75 6.04
CA GLY A 366 -16.95 6.86 5.43
C GLY A 366 -16.54 7.11 3.97
N PHE A 367 -17.51 7.14 3.06
CA PHE A 367 -17.29 7.25 1.60
C PHE A 367 -16.36 8.42 1.18
N GLU A 368 -16.50 9.57 1.83
CA GLU A 368 -15.68 10.76 1.57
C GLU A 368 -14.26 10.64 2.13
N ALA A 369 -14.10 10.06 3.34
CA ALA A 369 -12.79 9.82 3.93
C ALA A 369 -12.01 8.77 3.12
N LEU A 370 -12.69 7.70 2.70
CA LEU A 370 -12.14 6.68 1.80
C LEU A 370 -11.73 7.27 0.44
N PHE A 371 -12.52 8.18 -0.14
CA PHE A 371 -12.13 8.92 -1.35
C PHE A 371 -10.85 9.74 -1.14
N TYR A 372 -10.68 10.44 -0.01
CA TYR A 372 -9.45 11.18 0.26
C TYR A 372 -8.23 10.27 0.46
N SER A 373 -8.36 9.17 1.21
CA SER A 373 -7.29 8.15 1.30
C SER A 373 -6.96 7.56 -0.07
N TYR A 374 -7.97 7.19 -0.86
CA TYR A 374 -7.79 6.65 -2.20
C TYR A 374 -7.15 7.64 -3.18
N THR A 375 -7.45 8.94 -3.09
CA THR A 375 -6.90 9.94 -4.02
C THR A 375 -5.56 10.53 -3.61
N GLN A 376 -5.27 10.64 -2.30
CA GLN A 376 -4.11 11.38 -1.79
C GLN A 376 -3.03 10.48 -1.16
N LYS A 377 -3.42 9.33 -0.60
CA LYS A 377 -2.52 8.42 0.14
C LYS A 377 -2.16 7.15 -0.64
N ALA A 378 -3.10 6.60 -1.40
CA ALA A 378 -2.91 5.34 -2.12
C ALA A 378 -2.10 5.49 -3.42
N ALA A 379 -1.09 4.62 -3.61
CA ALA A 379 -0.21 4.60 -4.78
C ALA A 379 -0.83 3.81 -5.95
N LEU A 380 -0.77 4.34 -7.18
CA LEU A 380 -1.38 3.69 -8.35
C LEU A 380 -0.57 2.46 -8.82
N ILE A 381 -1.22 1.30 -8.84
CA ILE A 381 -0.62 0.03 -9.29
C ILE A 381 -1.09 -0.36 -10.70
N TRP A 382 -2.39 -0.25 -10.96
CA TRP A 382 -2.98 -0.61 -12.25
C TRP A 382 -4.12 0.35 -12.61
N LYS A 383 -4.35 0.56 -13.91
CA LYS A 383 -5.50 1.28 -14.44
C LYS A 383 -5.88 0.78 -15.82
N ASN A 384 -7.14 1.00 -16.21
CA ASN A 384 -7.52 0.89 -17.62
C ASN A 384 -6.91 2.05 -18.45
N GLU A 385 -6.89 1.89 -19.77
CA GLU A 385 -6.19 2.78 -20.71
C GLU A 385 -6.67 4.24 -20.65
N ASN A 386 -7.98 4.45 -20.43
CA ASN A 386 -8.66 5.75 -20.45
C ASN A 386 -9.16 6.17 -19.07
N TYR A 387 -8.47 5.73 -18.01
CA TYR A 387 -8.88 5.96 -16.63
C TYR A 387 -8.84 7.42 -16.23
N LEU A 388 -9.97 7.89 -15.70
CA LEU A 388 -10.12 9.10 -14.90
C LEU A 388 -10.61 8.71 -13.50
N PRO A 389 -10.13 9.37 -12.43
CA PRO A 389 -10.62 9.14 -11.07
C PRO A 389 -12.08 9.59 -10.93
N PHE A 390 -12.80 9.04 -9.95
CA PHE A 390 -14.19 9.41 -9.66
C PHE A 390 -14.31 10.27 -8.39
N ILE A 391 -15.04 11.40 -8.47
CA ILE A 391 -15.29 12.30 -7.34
C ILE A 391 -16.72 12.12 -6.80
N PRO A 392 -16.91 11.89 -5.48
CA PRO A 392 -18.21 11.88 -4.83
C PRO A 392 -19.08 13.10 -5.14
N ALA A 393 -20.36 12.85 -5.43
CA ALA A 393 -21.36 13.85 -5.80
C ALA A 393 -21.50 14.99 -4.76
N GLN A 394 -21.30 14.67 -3.49
CA GLN A 394 -21.42 15.60 -2.35
C GLN A 394 -20.28 16.64 -2.25
N LEU A 395 -19.14 16.41 -2.93
CA LEU A 395 -17.94 17.25 -2.78
C LEU A 395 -17.96 18.52 -3.62
N PHE A 396 -18.85 18.63 -4.61
CA PHE A 396 -18.86 19.75 -5.56
C PHE A 396 -20.23 20.41 -5.70
N GLN A 397 -20.21 21.71 -6.00
CA GLN A 397 -21.42 22.49 -6.28
C GLN A 397 -21.82 22.25 -7.75
N THR A 398 -22.97 21.59 -7.96
CA THR A 398 -23.55 21.27 -9.28
C THR A 398 -23.96 22.51 -10.08
N GLN A 399 -24.22 23.65 -9.42
CA GLN A 399 -24.57 24.90 -10.07
C GLN A 399 -23.38 25.47 -10.87
N LYS A 400 -23.46 25.35 -12.21
CA LYS A 400 -22.51 25.93 -13.16
C LYS A 400 -22.48 27.47 -13.06
N PHE A 401 -21.29 28.05 -13.02
CA PHE A 401 -21.06 29.51 -12.82
C PHE A 401 -20.99 30.31 -14.13
N ILE A 402 -20.23 29.82 -15.11
CA ILE A 402 -20.15 30.43 -16.45
C ILE A 402 -21.12 29.69 -17.35
N GLN A 403 -22.08 30.38 -17.97
CA GLN A 403 -23.04 29.76 -18.86
C GLN A 403 -22.53 29.73 -20.30
N PHE A 404 -22.53 28.54 -20.90
CA PHE A 404 -22.15 28.26 -22.29
C PHE A 404 -22.73 26.90 -22.71
N GLU A 405 -22.91 26.71 -24.02
CA GLU A 405 -23.41 25.48 -24.64
C GLU A 405 -22.35 24.38 -24.60
N GLU A 406 -22.69 23.24 -23.97
CA GLU A 406 -21.84 22.06 -23.88
C GLU A 406 -22.18 21.07 -25.00
N SER A 407 -21.18 20.35 -25.48
CA SER A 407 -21.38 19.18 -26.35
C SER A 407 -22.27 18.12 -25.67
N PRO A 408 -22.98 17.27 -26.45
CA PRO A 408 -23.72 16.14 -25.90
C PRO A 408 -22.80 15.23 -25.05
N ALA A 409 -23.30 14.80 -23.89
CA ALA A 409 -22.55 14.00 -22.93
C ALA A 409 -23.07 12.56 -22.87
N ASP A 410 -22.16 11.63 -22.58
CA ASP A 410 -22.44 10.24 -22.19
C ASP A 410 -21.93 9.97 -20.76
N PHE A 411 -22.13 8.76 -20.22
CA PHE A 411 -21.67 8.43 -18.86
C PHE A 411 -20.14 8.44 -18.68
N LYS A 412 -19.36 8.37 -19.77
CA LYS A 412 -17.89 8.48 -19.76
C LYS A 412 -17.38 9.92 -19.78
N THR A 413 -18.22 10.87 -20.21
CA THR A 413 -17.89 12.28 -20.29
C THR A 413 -17.60 12.82 -18.89
N PRO A 414 -16.41 13.40 -18.62
CA PRO A 414 -16.05 13.84 -17.27
C PRO A 414 -16.64 15.21 -16.92
N LEU A 415 -16.69 15.50 -15.63
CA LEU A 415 -16.93 16.85 -15.12
C LEU A 415 -15.61 17.64 -15.11
N LEU A 416 -15.64 18.90 -15.55
CA LEU A 416 -14.53 19.82 -15.36
C LEU A 416 -14.81 20.70 -14.15
N LEU A 417 -13.95 20.59 -13.13
CA LEU A 417 -14.17 21.18 -11.81
C LEU A 417 -13.06 22.17 -11.43
N LEU A 418 -13.41 23.24 -10.72
CA LEU A 418 -12.46 24.17 -10.09
C LEU A 418 -12.50 24.03 -8.56
N LYS A 419 -11.34 23.81 -7.94
CA LYS A 419 -11.14 23.86 -6.49
C LYS A 419 -10.70 25.26 -6.05
N GLU A 420 -11.56 25.91 -5.26
CA GLU A 420 -11.38 27.25 -4.69
C GLU A 420 -11.33 27.18 -3.16
N ARG A 421 -10.13 27.10 -2.59
CA ARG A 421 -9.89 26.87 -1.15
C ARG A 421 -10.53 25.56 -0.68
N GLN A 422 -11.76 25.64 -0.17
CA GLN A 422 -12.54 24.54 0.43
C GLN A 422 -13.88 24.31 -0.30
N LYS A 423 -14.00 24.74 -1.57
CA LYS A 423 -15.18 24.51 -2.41
C LYS A 423 -14.76 24.02 -3.79
N ILE A 424 -15.41 22.98 -4.28
CA ILE A 424 -15.26 22.49 -5.65
C ILE A 424 -16.51 22.88 -6.45
N ARG A 425 -16.35 23.35 -7.69
CA ARG A 425 -17.43 23.94 -8.51
C ARG A 425 -17.36 23.48 -9.97
N VAL A 426 -18.52 23.26 -10.58
CA VAL A 426 -18.62 22.89 -12.00
C VAL A 426 -18.28 24.05 -12.94
N ILE A 427 -17.36 23.79 -13.87
CA ILE A 427 -17.11 24.58 -15.08
C ILE A 427 -17.87 23.98 -16.27
N HIS A 428 -17.70 22.67 -16.50
CA HIS A 428 -18.30 21.89 -17.58
C HIS A 428 -18.82 20.56 -17.03
N GLY A 429 -19.89 20.03 -17.62
CA GLY A 429 -20.51 18.76 -17.26
C GLY A 429 -21.96 18.92 -16.82
N GLN A 430 -22.61 20.05 -17.10
CA GLN A 430 -24.04 20.21 -16.83
C GLN A 430 -24.88 19.21 -17.64
N ASN A 431 -24.50 18.92 -18.89
CA ASN A 431 -25.11 17.86 -19.70
C ASN A 431 -24.88 16.48 -19.05
N ARG A 432 -23.67 16.23 -18.52
CA ARG A 432 -23.29 14.97 -17.85
C ARG A 432 -24.09 14.73 -16.56
N LEU A 433 -24.32 15.78 -15.77
CA LEU A 433 -25.14 15.78 -14.54
C LEU A 433 -26.64 15.66 -14.81
N ASN A 434 -27.08 15.90 -16.06
CA ASN A 434 -28.48 15.74 -16.46
C ASN A 434 -28.81 14.30 -16.87
N LEU A 435 -27.81 13.43 -17.11
CA LEU A 435 -28.03 12.02 -17.48
C LEU A 435 -28.59 11.17 -16.33
N SER A 436 -28.12 11.41 -15.11
CA SER A 436 -28.60 10.77 -13.89
C SER A 436 -28.46 11.72 -12.70
N ARG A 437 -29.38 11.60 -11.74
CA ARG A 437 -29.34 12.32 -10.46
C ARG A 437 -29.00 11.41 -9.27
N THR A 438 -28.69 10.15 -9.52
CA THR A 438 -28.47 9.11 -8.49
C THR A 438 -27.07 8.50 -8.52
N GLU A 439 -26.17 8.95 -9.40
CA GLU A 439 -24.77 8.53 -9.37
C GLU A 439 -24.07 9.12 -8.15
N SER A 440 -23.41 8.25 -7.37
CA SER A 440 -22.70 8.60 -6.14
C SER A 440 -21.35 9.28 -6.39
N ALA A 441 -20.72 9.02 -7.53
CA ALA A 441 -19.48 9.68 -7.97
C ALA A 441 -19.38 9.75 -9.50
N TYR A 442 -18.65 10.75 -10.01
CA TYR A 442 -18.52 11.06 -11.44
C TYR A 442 -17.05 11.10 -11.87
N PRO A 443 -16.68 10.70 -13.10
CA PRO A 443 -15.33 10.88 -13.62
C PRO A 443 -15.03 12.38 -13.75
N TYR A 444 -13.82 12.83 -13.41
CA TYR A 444 -13.54 14.28 -13.34
C TYR A 444 -12.12 14.70 -13.75
N PHE A 445 -12.03 15.96 -14.18
CA PHE A 445 -10.83 16.77 -14.18
C PHE A 445 -10.93 17.84 -13.09
N LEU A 446 -9.86 18.03 -12.31
CA LEU A 446 -9.79 19.06 -11.28
C LEU A 446 -8.70 20.08 -11.59
N LEU A 447 -9.12 21.33 -11.70
CA LEU A 447 -8.25 22.50 -11.75
C LEU A 447 -8.17 23.10 -10.34
N GLU A 448 -6.98 23.49 -9.91
CA GLU A 448 -6.79 24.14 -8.61
C GLU A 448 -6.45 25.62 -8.80
N ARG A 449 -7.16 26.50 -8.09
CA ARG A 449 -7.00 27.96 -8.21
C ARG A 449 -5.60 28.47 -7.81
N HIS A 450 -4.79 27.65 -7.12
CA HIS A 450 -3.41 28.01 -6.80
C HIS A 450 -2.43 27.83 -7.97
N HIS A 451 -2.79 27.07 -9.02
CA HIS A 451 -2.06 26.97 -10.29
C HIS A 451 -2.46 28.09 -11.28
N GLY A 452 -2.63 29.33 -10.80
CA GLY A 452 -3.02 30.49 -11.61
C GLY A 452 -4.47 30.50 -12.14
N VAL A 453 -5.18 29.37 -12.10
CA VAL A 453 -6.52 29.22 -12.70
C VAL A 453 -7.55 30.14 -12.04
N SER A 454 -8.21 30.98 -12.84
CA SER A 454 -9.26 31.88 -12.39
C SER A 454 -10.51 31.81 -13.27
N TRP A 455 -11.68 32.17 -12.73
CA TRP A 455 -12.91 32.27 -13.51
C TRP A 455 -12.80 33.24 -14.69
N GLN A 456 -11.97 34.30 -14.58
CA GLN A 456 -11.71 35.23 -15.69
C GLN A 456 -10.89 34.58 -16.81
N LEU A 457 -9.85 33.79 -16.46
CA LEU A 457 -9.10 33.00 -17.44
C LEU A 457 -10.01 31.99 -18.15
N ILE A 458 -10.80 31.23 -17.39
CA ILE A 458 -11.74 30.23 -17.92
C ILE A 458 -12.78 30.90 -18.85
N GLN A 459 -13.35 32.04 -18.46
CA GLN A 459 -14.29 32.81 -19.30
C GLN A 459 -13.62 33.28 -20.59
N ASN A 460 -12.39 33.81 -20.52
CA ASN A 460 -11.66 34.31 -21.69
C ASN A 460 -11.35 33.18 -22.69
N ILE A 461 -11.07 31.97 -22.21
CA ILE A 461 -10.85 30.78 -23.04
C ILE A 461 -12.17 30.32 -23.68
N ILE A 462 -13.25 30.19 -22.89
CA ILE A 462 -14.59 29.85 -23.39
C ILE A 462 -15.03 30.80 -24.51
N ASN A 463 -14.78 32.10 -24.35
CA ASN A 463 -15.13 33.13 -25.34
C ASN A 463 -14.33 33.03 -26.66
N GLN A 464 -13.25 32.24 -26.71
CA GLN A 464 -12.43 32.01 -27.90
C GLN A 464 -12.67 30.62 -28.55
N MET A 465 -13.38 29.72 -27.85
CA MET A 465 -13.71 28.40 -28.36
C MET A 465 -14.95 28.44 -29.28
N LYS A 466 -15.09 27.41 -30.13
CA LYS A 466 -16.28 27.22 -30.96
C LYS A 466 -17.36 26.48 -30.17
N SER A 467 -18.61 26.89 -30.36
CA SER A 467 -19.79 26.21 -29.81
C SER A 467 -20.21 25.02 -30.69
N PRO A 468 -20.74 23.92 -30.13
CA PRO A 468 -20.78 23.58 -28.71
C PRO A 468 -19.39 23.18 -28.19
N ILE A 469 -19.10 23.47 -26.91
CA ILE A 469 -17.78 23.23 -26.31
C ILE A 469 -17.70 21.81 -25.73
N ASP A 470 -16.66 21.06 -26.08
CA ASP A 470 -16.31 19.77 -25.46
C ASP A 470 -15.51 19.94 -24.15
N CYS A 471 -15.66 18.97 -23.23
CA CYS A 471 -15.04 18.98 -21.92
C CYS A 471 -13.51 18.75 -21.98
N TYR A 472 -13.05 17.79 -22.79
CA TYR A 472 -11.62 17.52 -22.95
C TYR A 472 -10.92 18.69 -23.65
N GLN A 473 -11.52 19.23 -24.72
CA GLN A 473 -11.00 20.40 -25.42
C GLN A 473 -10.89 21.64 -24.51
N LEU A 474 -11.87 21.88 -23.63
CA LEU A 474 -11.82 22.99 -22.68
C LEU A 474 -10.75 22.75 -21.60
N TYR A 475 -10.64 21.53 -21.08
CA TYR A 475 -9.57 21.17 -20.14
C TYR A 475 -8.17 21.37 -20.76
N GLU A 476 -7.95 20.87 -21.98
CA GLU A 476 -6.69 21.08 -22.73
C GLU A 476 -6.37 22.56 -22.95
N ALA A 477 -7.37 23.36 -23.35
CA ALA A 477 -7.17 24.79 -23.59
C ALA A 477 -6.76 25.54 -22.31
N ILE A 478 -7.33 25.15 -21.17
CA ILE A 478 -6.94 25.70 -19.86
C ILE A 478 -5.56 25.18 -19.43
N GLN A 479 -5.23 23.91 -19.64
CA GLN A 479 -3.91 23.36 -19.29
C GLN A 479 -2.75 23.99 -20.06
N LYS A 480 -2.96 24.33 -21.34
CA LYS A 480 -1.98 25.07 -22.15
C LYS A 480 -1.68 26.43 -21.51
N HIS A 481 -2.71 27.20 -21.17
CA HIS A 481 -2.61 28.48 -20.43
C HIS A 481 -2.09 28.40 -18.97
N ILE A 482 -1.78 27.21 -18.43
CA ILE A 482 -1.09 27.02 -17.13
C ILE A 482 0.38 26.62 -17.34
N SER A 483 0.71 26.13 -18.54
CA SER A 483 2.03 25.60 -18.89
C SER A 483 2.94 26.62 -19.61
N ASP A 484 2.35 27.70 -20.10
CA ASP A 484 2.99 28.87 -20.74
C ASP A 484 3.23 30.02 -19.73
#